data_AF-A0A832ETY0-F1
#
_entry.id   AF-A0A832ETY0-F1
#
_cell.length_a   1.000
_cell.length_b   1.000
_cell.length_c   1.000
_cell.angle_alpha   90.00
_cell.angle_beta   90.00
_cell.angle_gamma   90.00
#
_symmetry.space_group_name_H-M   'P 1'
#
loop_
_entity.id
_entity.type
_entity.pdbx_description
1 polymer ?
#
loop_
_entity_poly.entity_id
_entity_poly.type
_entity_poly.pdbx_seq_one_letter_code
_entity_poly.pdbx_strand_id
1 'polypeptide(L)'
;MLRIWGAAPAENATEAIVQAMNVLEELSALRLPQKELDETRYYFRGYAPMLYENVSSAVDQFVKFLSSGVDLPYQEGLLKEIELLTPLSLQNAAKKYLSRDKMTLAVIGSKSTLLPSLSTLGKVTVIRLEEE
;
A
#
# COMPACT_ATOMS: atom_id res chain seq x y z
N MET A 1 -5.85 5.81 2.78
CA MET A 1 -4.49 5.85 3.37
C MET A 1 -3.75 4.63 2.89
N LEU A 2 -2.66 4.81 2.12
CA LEU A 2 -1.81 3.68 1.71
C LEU A 2 -1.07 3.16 2.93
N ARG A 3 -1.07 1.83 3.12
CA ARG A 3 -0.34 1.16 4.19
C ARG A 3 0.52 0.08 3.55
N ILE A 4 1.79 0.06 3.91
CA ILE A 4 2.75 -0.96 3.51
C ILE A 4 3.22 -1.61 4.80
N TRP A 5 3.17 -2.93 4.86
CA TRP A 5 3.58 -3.72 6.01
C TRP A 5 4.49 -4.84 5.55
N GLY A 6 5.36 -5.27 6.45
CA GLY A 6 6.31 -6.34 6.22
C GLY A 6 6.90 -6.77 7.54
N ALA A 7 7.61 -7.90 7.53
CA ALA A 7 8.31 -8.43 8.67
C ALA A 7 9.77 -8.71 8.29
N ALA A 8 10.68 -8.43 9.23
CA ALA A 8 12.09 -8.73 9.11
C ALA A 8 12.65 -9.08 10.50
N PRO A 9 13.77 -9.82 10.57
CA PRO A 9 14.53 -9.95 11.82
C PRO A 9 14.89 -8.58 12.39
N ALA A 10 14.96 -8.47 13.72
CA ALA A 10 15.14 -7.19 14.40
C ALA A 10 16.46 -6.51 14.03
N GLU A 11 17.51 -7.31 13.84
CA GLU A 11 18.83 -6.91 13.38
C GLU A 11 18.81 -6.25 11.99
N ASN A 12 17.86 -6.62 11.13
CA ASN A 12 17.73 -6.14 9.75
C ASN A 12 16.59 -5.12 9.58
N ALA A 13 15.87 -4.78 10.66
CA ALA A 13 14.67 -3.94 10.57
C ALA A 13 14.95 -2.57 9.95
N THR A 14 16.05 -1.91 10.36
CA THR A 14 16.43 -0.60 9.82
C THR A 14 16.80 -0.69 8.33
N GLU A 15 17.55 -1.72 7.94
CA GLU A 15 17.90 -1.95 6.53
C GLU A 15 16.65 -2.21 5.68
N ALA A 16 15.74 -3.06 6.16
CA ALA A 16 14.48 -3.36 5.47
C ALA A 16 13.63 -2.10 5.28
N ILE A 17 13.55 -1.22 6.28
CA ILE A 17 12.85 0.06 6.20
C ILE A 17 13.51 0.97 5.16
N VAL A 18 14.84 1.07 5.16
CA VAL A 18 15.58 1.89 4.18
C VAL A 18 15.37 1.38 2.76
N GLN A 19 15.46 0.07 2.54
CA GLN A 19 15.21 -0.53 1.22
C GLN A 19 13.76 -0.29 0.77
N ALA A 20 12.78 -0.45 1.66
CA ALA A 20 11.39 -0.15 1.33
C ALA A 20 11.20 1.33 0.95
N MET A 21 11.81 2.28 1.67
CA MET A 21 11.76 3.69 1.33
C MET A 21 12.42 3.97 -0.03
N ASN A 22 13.55 3.35 -0.33
CA ASN A 22 14.24 3.50 -1.62
C ASN A 22 13.37 3.01 -2.77
N VAL A 23 12.72 1.84 -2.62
CA VAL A 23 11.78 1.32 -3.64
C VAL A 23 10.63 2.29 -3.86
N LEU A 24 10.07 2.91 -2.81
CA LEU A 24 9.00 3.89 -2.97
C LEU A 24 9.46 5.16 -3.68
N GLU A 25 10.67 5.61 -3.40
CA GLU A 25 11.29 6.74 -4.08
C GLU A 25 11.52 6.42 -5.56
N GLU A 26 12.05 5.24 -5.88
CA GLU A 26 12.21 4.74 -7.24
C GLU A 26 10.87 4.66 -7.98
N LEU A 27 9.83 4.08 -7.38
CA LEU A 27 8.49 4.00 -7.97
C LEU A 27 7.87 5.38 -8.22
N SER A 28 8.22 6.39 -7.43
CA SER A 28 7.76 7.77 -7.67
C SER A 28 8.45 8.43 -8.87
N ALA A 29 9.68 8.01 -9.18
CA ALA A 29 10.51 8.57 -10.25
C ALA A 29 10.40 7.79 -11.57
N LEU A 30 10.23 6.46 -11.50
CA LEU A 30 10.27 5.57 -12.64
C LEU A 30 9.08 5.80 -13.58
N ARG A 31 9.36 5.75 -14.89
CA ARG A 31 8.30 5.64 -15.89
C ARG A 31 7.90 4.17 -16.00
N LEU A 32 6.69 3.85 -15.55
CA LEU A 32 6.16 2.49 -15.60
C LEU A 32 6.19 1.94 -17.04
N PRO A 33 6.75 0.74 -17.28
CA PRO A 33 6.66 0.08 -18.57
C PRO A 33 5.21 -0.20 -18.96
N GLN A 34 4.85 -0.01 -20.24
CA GLN A 34 3.50 -0.29 -20.73
C GLN A 34 3.10 -1.76 -20.49
N LYS A 35 4.06 -2.68 -20.61
CA LYS A 35 3.85 -4.11 -20.36
C LYS A 35 3.35 -4.40 -18.94
N GLU A 36 3.93 -3.77 -17.92
CA GLU A 36 3.51 -3.96 -16.51
C GLU A 36 2.09 -3.43 -16.27
N LEU A 37 1.73 -2.31 -16.93
CA LEU A 37 0.36 -1.80 -16.89
C LEU A 37 -0.62 -2.80 -17.53
N ASP A 38 -0.27 -3.36 -18.68
CA ASP A 38 -1.14 -4.32 -19.37
C ASP A 38 -1.30 -5.61 -18.55
N GLU A 39 -0.22 -6.15 -17.98
CA GLU A 39 -0.27 -7.30 -17.06
C GLU A 39 -1.15 -7.01 -15.83
N THR A 40 -1.04 -5.82 -15.26
CA THR A 40 -1.86 -5.38 -14.13
C THR A 40 -3.35 -5.30 -14.51
N ARG A 41 -3.68 -4.81 -15.71
CA ARG A 41 -5.06 -4.79 -16.21
C ARG A 41 -5.62 -6.21 -16.33
N TYR A 42 -4.85 -7.14 -16.90
CA TYR A 42 -5.26 -8.54 -16.99
C TYR A 42 -5.50 -9.16 -15.62
N TYR A 43 -4.62 -8.87 -14.66
CA TYR A 43 -4.80 -9.31 -13.26
C TYR A 43 -6.13 -8.82 -12.68
N PHE A 44 -6.44 -7.52 -12.79
CA PHE A 44 -7.68 -6.97 -12.24
C PHE A 44 -8.94 -7.49 -12.93
N ARG A 45 -8.90 -7.80 -14.23
CA ARG A 45 -10.01 -8.44 -14.94
C ARG A 45 -10.33 -9.83 -14.37
N GLY A 46 -9.32 -10.60 -13.98
CA GLY A 46 -9.49 -11.90 -13.34
C GLY A 46 -9.87 -11.81 -11.87
N TYR A 47 -9.29 -10.85 -11.14
CA TYR A 47 -9.49 -10.68 -9.71
C TYR A 47 -10.86 -10.10 -9.34
N ALA A 48 -11.39 -9.15 -10.12
CA ALA A 48 -12.62 -8.45 -9.78
C ALA A 48 -13.85 -9.37 -9.61
N PRO A 49 -14.09 -10.38 -10.47
CA PRO A 49 -15.15 -11.36 -10.26
C PRO A 49 -14.98 -12.20 -9.00
N MET A 50 -13.74 -12.54 -8.62
CA MET A 50 -13.45 -13.38 -7.43
C MET A 50 -13.90 -12.72 -6.13
N LEU A 51 -13.99 -11.39 -6.08
CA LEU A 51 -14.51 -10.67 -4.92
C LEU A 51 -15.99 -10.99 -4.62
N TYR A 52 -16.71 -11.60 -5.56
CA TYR A 52 -18.16 -11.89 -5.49
C TYR A 52 -18.48 -13.36 -5.74
N GLU A 53 -17.47 -14.24 -5.61
CA GLU A 53 -17.61 -15.66 -5.93
C GLU A 53 -18.64 -16.38 -5.04
N ASN A 54 -18.88 -15.86 -3.82
CA ASN A 54 -19.91 -16.39 -2.94
C ASN A 54 -20.71 -15.27 -2.25
N VAL A 55 -21.83 -15.66 -1.62
CA VAL A 55 -22.76 -14.74 -0.98
C VAL A 55 -22.08 -13.93 0.13
N SER A 56 -21.20 -14.55 0.93
CA SER A 56 -20.50 -13.86 2.01
C SER A 56 -19.58 -12.77 1.46
N SER A 57 -18.76 -13.09 0.45
CA SER A 57 -17.82 -12.14 -0.13
C SER A 57 -18.55 -10.98 -0.82
N ALA A 58 -19.67 -11.25 -1.49
CA ALA A 58 -20.51 -10.23 -2.09
C ALA A 58 -21.11 -9.27 -1.05
N VAL A 59 -21.60 -9.80 0.08
CA VAL A 59 -22.11 -8.98 1.19
C VAL A 59 -21.01 -8.15 1.83
N ASP A 60 -19.82 -8.73 2.04
CA ASP A 60 -18.66 -8.01 2.59
C ASP A 60 -18.25 -6.82 1.70
N GLN A 61 -18.22 -7.02 0.37
CA GLN A 61 -17.95 -5.92 -0.57
C GLN A 61 -19.04 -4.84 -0.50
N PHE A 62 -20.32 -5.24 -0.44
CA PHE A 62 -21.43 -4.30 -0.32
C PHE A 62 -21.33 -3.44 0.94
N VAL A 63 -21.09 -4.06 2.10
CA VAL A 63 -20.91 -3.36 3.38
C VAL A 63 -19.70 -2.42 3.32
N LYS A 64 -18.61 -2.85 2.67
CA LYS A 64 -17.41 -2.02 2.50
C LYS A 64 -17.68 -0.79 1.64
N PHE A 65 -18.45 -0.91 0.56
CA PHE A 65 -18.80 0.25 -0.28
C PHE A 65 -19.74 1.20 0.45
N LEU A 66 -20.77 0.67 1.12
CA LEU A 66 -21.71 1.46 1.90
C LEU A 66 -21.01 2.25 3.02
N SER A 67 -20.12 1.60 3.77
CA SER A 67 -19.35 2.26 4.84
C SER A 67 -18.33 3.28 4.33
N SER A 68 -17.89 3.16 3.08
CA SER A 68 -16.95 4.10 2.44
C SER A 68 -17.64 5.24 1.69
N GLY A 69 -18.98 5.26 1.65
CA GLY A 69 -19.76 6.25 0.89
C GLY A 69 -19.61 6.10 -0.63
N VAL A 70 -19.30 4.90 -1.12
CA VAL A 70 -19.09 4.61 -2.54
C VAL A 70 -20.40 4.09 -3.14
N ASP A 71 -20.82 4.68 -4.27
CA ASP A 71 -22.06 4.30 -4.95
C ASP A 71 -21.99 2.89 -5.58
N LEU A 72 -23.13 2.18 -5.60
CA LEU A 72 -23.21 0.78 -6.03
C LEU A 72 -22.83 0.46 -7.50
N PRO A 73 -22.93 1.36 -8.52
CA PRO A 73 -22.38 1.04 -9.85
C PRO A 73 -20.84 1.06 -9.89
N TYR A 74 -20.16 1.18 -8.74
CA TYR A 74 -18.71 1.26 -8.64
C TYR A 74 -17.97 0.12 -9.35
N GLN A 75 -18.50 -1.10 -9.42
CA GLN A 75 -17.80 -2.19 -10.08
C GLN A 75 -17.64 -2.00 -11.60
N GLU A 76 -18.75 -1.66 -12.27
CA GLU A 76 -18.72 -1.41 -13.71
C GLU A 76 -17.89 -0.17 -14.03
N GLY A 77 -17.91 0.83 -13.14
CA GLY A 77 -17.04 2.00 -13.21
C GLY A 77 -15.57 1.63 -13.03
N LEU A 78 -15.24 0.82 -12.02
CA LEU A 78 -13.86 0.51 -11.63
C LEU A 78 -13.08 -0.16 -12.75
N LEU A 79 -13.65 -1.17 -13.42
CA LEU A 79 -12.95 -1.82 -14.53
C LEU A 79 -12.74 -0.86 -15.69
N LYS A 80 -13.74 -0.01 -16.01
CA LYS A 80 -13.60 1.02 -17.05
C LYS A 80 -12.50 2.03 -16.70
N GLU A 81 -12.45 2.50 -15.45
CA GLU A 81 -11.42 3.42 -14.97
C GLU A 81 -10.02 2.79 -15.03
N ILE A 82 -9.88 1.50 -14.70
CA ILE A 82 -8.61 0.76 -14.81
C ILE A 82 -8.14 0.69 -16.28
N GLU A 83 -9.04 0.49 -17.23
CA GLU A 83 -8.69 0.50 -18.66
C GLU A 83 -8.20 1.88 -19.12
N LEU A 84 -8.74 2.96 -18.57
CA LEU A 84 -8.35 4.34 -18.90
C LEU A 84 -7.02 4.78 -18.29
N LEU A 85 -6.44 4.00 -17.37
CA LEU A 85 -5.13 4.33 -16.77
C LEU A 85 -4.03 4.41 -17.82
N THR A 86 -3.07 5.29 -17.60
CA THR A 86 -1.87 5.42 -18.44
C THR A 86 -0.63 5.34 -17.56
N PRO A 87 0.56 5.01 -18.12
CA PRO A 87 1.80 5.07 -17.35
C PRO A 87 2.04 6.46 -16.72
N LEU A 88 1.63 7.52 -17.42
CA LEU A 88 1.75 8.89 -16.92
C LEU A 88 0.79 9.18 -15.75
N SER A 89 -0.47 8.73 -15.82
CA SER A 89 -1.41 8.92 -14.72
C SER A 89 -0.98 8.17 -13.46
N LEU A 90 -0.42 6.97 -13.62
CA LEU A 90 0.16 6.20 -12.53
C LEU A 90 1.41 6.86 -11.94
N GLN A 91 2.31 7.37 -12.78
CA GLN A 91 3.48 8.11 -12.31
C GLN A 91 3.07 9.37 -11.53
N ASN A 92 2.05 10.11 -12.00
CA ASN A 92 1.53 11.27 -11.28
C ASN A 92 0.91 10.89 -9.93
N ALA A 93 0.20 9.77 -9.86
CA ALA A 93 -0.32 9.24 -8.60
C ALA A 93 0.82 8.81 -7.66
N ALA A 94 1.85 8.14 -8.16
CA ALA A 94 3.02 7.73 -7.39
C ALA A 94 3.73 8.96 -6.79
N LYS A 95 4.00 10.00 -7.58
CA LYS A 95 4.57 11.27 -7.08
C LYS A 95 3.71 11.94 -6.01
N LYS A 96 2.39 11.87 -6.14
CA LYS A 96 1.46 12.48 -5.19
C LYS A 96 1.42 11.74 -3.86
N TYR A 97 1.45 10.42 -3.88
CA TYR A 97 1.15 9.60 -2.70
C TYR A 97 2.35 8.87 -2.09
N LEU A 98 3.45 8.66 -2.82
CA LEU A 98 4.63 7.92 -2.38
C LEU A 98 5.80 8.82 -1.94
N SER A 99 5.50 10.00 -1.38
CA SER A 99 6.53 10.92 -0.90
C SER A 99 7.14 10.44 0.41
N ARG A 100 8.46 10.23 0.41
CA ARG A 100 9.25 9.80 1.58
C ARG A 100 9.03 10.69 2.81
N ASP A 101 9.01 12.00 2.61
CA ASP A 101 8.90 12.98 3.70
C ASP A 101 7.51 13.01 4.36
N LYS A 102 6.51 12.36 3.76
CA LYS A 102 5.13 12.29 4.27
C LYS A 102 4.78 10.93 4.86
N MET A 103 5.77 10.04 5.01
CA MET A 103 5.55 8.69 5.54
C MET A 103 5.51 8.68 7.06
N THR A 104 4.66 7.84 7.62
CA THR A 104 4.68 7.47 9.05
C THR A 104 5.17 6.04 9.16
N LEU A 105 6.26 5.83 9.90
CA LEU A 105 6.83 4.52 10.17
C LEU A 105 6.34 4.03 11.53
N ALA A 106 5.74 2.85 11.55
CA ALA A 106 5.37 2.14 12.77
C ALA A 106 6.13 0.81 12.79
N VAL A 107 6.89 0.58 13.85
CA VAL A 107 7.69 -0.63 14.04
C VAL A 107 7.32 -1.24 15.38
N ILE A 108 7.07 -2.54 15.39
CA ILE A 108 6.72 -3.30 16.59
C ILE A 108 7.88 -4.24 16.92
N GLY A 109 8.39 -4.17 18.15
CA GLY A 109 9.44 -5.07 18.63
C GLY A 109 10.13 -4.56 19.89
N SER A 110 11.20 -5.25 20.29
CA SER A 110 11.95 -4.92 21.51
C SER A 110 12.62 -3.55 21.41
N LYS A 111 12.33 -2.67 22.38
CA LYS A 111 12.94 -1.34 22.49
C LYS A 111 14.47 -1.41 22.54
N SER A 112 15.03 -2.33 23.33
CA SER A 112 16.48 -2.42 23.52
C SER A 112 17.22 -2.79 22.24
N THR A 113 16.55 -3.55 21.35
CA THR A 113 17.12 -4.00 20.08
C THR A 113 16.95 -2.95 18.98
N LEU A 114 15.77 -2.33 18.88
CA LEU A 114 15.40 -1.50 17.73
C LEU A 114 15.72 -0.01 17.90
N LEU A 115 15.66 0.51 19.13
CA LEU A 115 15.81 1.96 19.34
C LEU A 115 17.15 2.52 18.85
N PRO A 116 18.31 1.85 19.07
CA PRO A 116 19.60 2.38 18.61
C PRO A 116 19.65 2.56 17.08
N SER A 117 19.12 1.59 16.32
CA SER A 117 19.18 1.61 14.86
C SER A 117 18.11 2.51 14.25
N LEU A 118 16.87 2.49 14.77
CA LEU A 118 15.78 3.35 14.27
C LEU A 118 16.00 4.84 14.52
N SER A 119 16.74 5.21 15.56
CA SER A 119 17.08 6.62 15.85
C SER A 119 17.91 7.27 14.73
N THR A 120 18.53 6.47 13.86
CA THR A 120 19.25 6.97 12.66
C THR A 120 18.31 7.48 11.56
N LEU A 121 17.04 7.05 11.57
CA LEU A 121 16.03 7.41 10.57
C LEU A 121 15.25 8.68 10.94
N GLY A 122 15.39 9.16 12.18
CA GLY A 122 14.73 10.38 12.66
C GLY A 122 14.24 10.25 14.10
N LYS A 123 13.36 11.18 14.50
CA LYS A 123 12.79 11.20 15.86
C LYS A 123 11.87 10.00 16.07
N VAL A 124 12.22 9.14 17.01
CA VAL A 124 11.43 7.96 17.39
C VAL A 124 10.57 8.28 18.62
N THR A 125 9.27 8.01 18.54
CA THR A 125 8.36 8.03 19.69
C THR A 125 8.08 6.59 20.11
N VAL A 126 8.38 6.26 21.37
CA VAL A 126 8.15 4.91 21.90
C VAL A 126 6.79 4.87 22.60
N ILE A 127 5.89 4.04 22.08
CA ILE A 127 4.59 3.74 22.69
C ILE A 127 4.72 2.38 23.37
N ARG A 128 4.42 2.31 24.67
CA ARG A 128 4.35 1.03 25.39
C ARG A 128 2.97 0.43 25.14
N LEU A 129 2.92 -0.82 24.75
CA LEU A 129 1.70 -1.60 24.77
C LEU A 129 1.55 -2.07 26.22
N GLU A 130 0.54 -1.59 26.93
CA GLU A 130 0.18 -2.15 28.23
C GLU A 130 -0.39 -3.55 27.98
N GLU A 131 0.07 -4.53 28.75
CA GLU A 131 -0.58 -5.85 28.78
C GLU A 131 -1.91 -5.67 29.50
N GLU A 132 -3.02 -5.87 28.78
CA GLU A 132 -4.35 -6.09 29.39
C GLU A 132 -4.41 -7.46 30.07
#